data_AF-A0A819CM67-F1
#
_entry.id   AF-A0A819CM67-F1
#
_cell.length_a   1.000
_cell.length_b   1.000
_cell.length_c   1.000
_cell.angle_alpha   90.00
_cell.angle_beta   90.00
_cell.angle_gamma   90.00
#
_symmetry.space_group_name_H-M   'P 1'
#
loop_
_entity.id
_entity.type
_entity.pdbx_description
1 polymer ?
#
loop_
_entity_poly.entity_id
_entity_poly.type
_entity_poly.pdbx_seq_one_letter_code
_entity_poly.pdbx_strand_id
1 'polypeptide(L)'
;WCFNDIDGHKLCIRSPTLIPTCILALLIGIFCSKNISKLPEKFSTRWLYQLTFFLFGMMMTSAGILHCFLGDPNKLLDPLRNSDTDSFLFLQLLFAIIVAGLTTNVAISFFFCGLCDINFLNPNSRSTSFLLIGSYFTVFVLWTLGILFQWSWIFYVLYLGVILFCCFTYLLTQLAIKSNHSALPALIVGGCYGAIGLCAVTFGEKYICKLEGPFWSQYIGPNFLWFLFSDVSMAFIFIYVIRANREKKVIIEKYHIDVEKNQE
;
A
#
# COMPACT_ATOMS: atom_id res chain seq x y z
N TRP A 1 -13.43 -22.59 -3.98
CA TRP A 1 -14.73 -23.04 -3.46
C TRP A 1 -15.79 -22.62 -4.45
N CYS A 2 -16.57 -23.55 -5.00
CA CYS A 2 -17.61 -23.21 -5.96
C CYS A 2 -18.96 -23.70 -5.48
N PHE A 3 -19.99 -22.91 -5.73
CA PHE A 3 -21.39 -23.27 -5.50
C PHE A 3 -22.20 -22.94 -6.75
N ASN A 4 -23.26 -23.70 -7.00
CA ASN A 4 -24.19 -23.41 -8.07
C ASN A 4 -25.31 -22.55 -7.49
N ASP A 5 -25.66 -21.47 -8.18
CA ASP A 5 -26.86 -20.69 -7.89
C ASP A 5 -28.13 -21.47 -8.27
N ILE A 6 -29.29 -20.95 -7.88
CA ILE A 6 -30.64 -21.47 -8.18
C ILE A 6 -30.83 -21.65 -9.69
N ASP A 7 -30.21 -20.79 -10.50
CA ASP A 7 -30.24 -20.83 -11.96
C ASP A 7 -29.15 -21.75 -12.58
N GLY A 8 -28.38 -22.48 -11.76
CA GLY A 8 -27.33 -23.39 -12.22
C GLY A 8 -26.00 -22.72 -12.59
N HIS A 9 -25.88 -21.39 -12.42
CA HIS A 9 -24.63 -20.67 -12.62
C HIS A 9 -23.60 -21.01 -11.54
N LYS A 10 -22.36 -21.33 -11.94
CA LYS A 10 -21.28 -21.71 -11.02
C LYS A 10 -20.53 -20.48 -10.52
N LEU A 11 -20.76 -20.10 -9.26
CA LEU A 11 -20.02 -19.05 -8.57
C LEU A 11 -18.82 -19.65 -7.84
N CYS A 12 -17.61 -19.22 -8.21
CA CYS A 12 -16.35 -19.73 -7.68
C CYS A 12 -15.56 -18.66 -6.94
N ILE A 13 -15.21 -18.94 -5.68
CA ILE A 13 -14.22 -18.20 -4.90
C ILE A 13 -12.86 -18.90 -5.09
N ARG A 14 -11.91 -18.22 -5.74
CA ARG A 14 -10.61 -18.79 -6.11
C ARG A 14 -9.59 -18.80 -4.96
N SER A 15 -9.56 -17.74 -4.15
CA SER A 15 -8.61 -17.59 -3.03
C SER A 15 -9.33 -17.16 -1.74
N PRO A 16 -10.16 -18.05 -1.14
CA PRO A 16 -11.01 -17.70 0.01
C PRO A 16 -10.21 -17.24 1.24
N THR A 17 -8.95 -17.68 1.37
CA THR A 17 -8.06 -17.33 2.48
C THR A 17 -7.64 -15.87 2.49
N LEU A 18 -7.77 -15.16 1.36
CA LEU A 18 -7.50 -13.72 1.28
C LEU A 18 -8.68 -12.87 1.76
N ILE A 19 -9.90 -13.42 1.82
CA ILE A 19 -11.09 -12.64 2.20
C ILE A 19 -10.93 -12.01 3.60
N PRO A 20 -10.49 -12.74 4.65
CA PRO A 20 -10.31 -12.15 5.97
C PRO A 20 -9.30 -11.00 6.01
N THR A 21 -8.17 -11.11 5.30
CA THR A 21 -7.15 -10.05 5.25
C THR A 21 -7.65 -8.85 4.46
N CYS A 22 -8.38 -9.04 3.36
CA CYS A 22 -8.99 -7.92 2.61
C CYS A 22 -10.02 -7.15 3.46
N ILE A 23 -10.84 -7.85 4.23
CA ILE A 23 -11.80 -7.22 5.16
C ILE A 23 -11.05 -6.49 6.28
N LEU A 24 -10.04 -7.12 6.87
CA LEU A 24 -9.20 -6.50 7.90
C LEU A 24 -8.53 -5.23 7.37
N ALA A 25 -7.95 -5.27 6.18
CA ALA A 25 -7.34 -4.13 5.52
C ALA A 25 -8.30 -2.97 5.29
N LEU A 26 -9.53 -3.26 4.83
CA LEU A 26 -10.57 -2.26 4.65
C LEU A 26 -10.95 -1.61 5.99
N LEU A 27 -11.10 -2.42 7.04
CA LEU A 27 -11.36 -1.92 8.39
C LEU A 27 -10.22 -1.06 8.89
N ILE A 28 -8.97 -1.49 8.73
CA ILE A 28 -7.77 -0.70 9.07
C ILE A 28 -7.77 0.61 8.29
N GLY A 29 -7.94 0.58 6.97
CA GLY A 29 -7.92 1.77 6.11
C GLY A 29 -8.97 2.81 6.52
N ILE A 30 -10.23 2.39 6.70
CA ILE A 30 -11.32 3.27 7.12
C ILE A 30 -11.12 3.78 8.55
N PHE A 31 -10.81 2.87 9.48
CA PHE A 31 -10.62 3.22 10.89
C PHE A 31 -9.46 4.18 11.09
N CYS A 32 -8.30 3.88 10.49
CA CYS A 32 -7.12 4.72 10.58
C CYS A 32 -7.35 6.08 9.93
N SER A 33 -7.93 6.12 8.72
CA SER A 33 -8.25 7.39 8.04
C SER A 33 -9.20 8.25 8.88
N LYS A 34 -10.27 7.68 9.43
CA LYS A 34 -11.24 8.39 10.30
C LYS A 34 -10.63 8.86 11.62
N ASN A 35 -9.67 8.14 12.18
CA ASN A 35 -9.03 8.55 13.43
C ASN A 35 -7.94 9.61 13.20
N ILE A 36 -7.23 9.54 12.08
CA ILE A 36 -6.26 10.57 11.70
C ILE A 36 -6.97 11.90 11.44
N SER A 37 -8.20 11.89 10.90
CA SER A 37 -8.98 13.13 10.72
C SER A 37 -9.37 13.84 12.00
N LYS A 38 -9.42 13.11 13.12
CA LYS A 38 -9.68 13.68 14.45
C LYS A 38 -8.41 14.19 15.15
N LEU A 39 -7.22 13.99 14.57
CA LEU A 39 -6.00 14.55 15.13
C LEU A 39 -6.01 16.09 15.04
N PRO A 40 -5.41 16.78 16.04
CA PRO A 40 -5.42 18.24 16.10
C PRO A 40 -4.76 18.89 14.88
N GLU A 41 -5.22 20.08 14.51
CA GLU A 41 -4.88 20.79 13.25
C GLU A 41 -3.40 21.16 13.10
N LYS A 42 -2.60 21.06 14.18
CA LYS A 42 -1.14 21.27 14.14
C LYS A 42 -0.40 20.25 13.27
N PHE A 43 -1.05 19.16 12.85
CA PHE A 43 -0.49 18.17 11.93
C PHE A 43 -0.80 18.56 10.48
N SER A 44 0.08 19.35 9.85
CA SER A 44 -0.11 19.85 8.48
C SER A 44 -0.21 18.73 7.42
N THR A 45 0.40 17.57 7.68
CA THR A 45 0.38 16.38 6.81
C THR A 45 -0.80 15.46 7.04
N ARG A 46 -1.73 15.82 7.93
CA ARG A 46 -2.89 15.01 8.33
C ARG A 46 -3.68 14.45 7.15
N TRP A 47 -3.96 15.28 6.14
CA TRP A 47 -4.76 14.87 5.00
C TRP A 47 -4.05 13.84 4.11
N LEU A 48 -2.72 13.94 3.96
CA LEU A 48 -1.91 12.98 3.18
C LEU A 48 -1.93 11.61 3.84
N TYR A 49 -1.78 11.56 5.17
CA TYR A 49 -1.89 10.31 5.91
C TYR A 49 -3.30 9.72 5.81
N GLN A 50 -4.37 10.52 5.98
CA GLN A 50 -5.74 10.04 5.78
C GLN A 50 -5.95 9.41 4.40
N LEU A 51 -5.44 10.07 3.36
CA LEU A 51 -5.51 9.59 1.98
C LEU A 51 -4.72 8.29 1.82
N THR A 52 -3.52 8.19 2.39
CA THR A 52 -2.68 6.99 2.34
C THR A 52 -3.41 5.76 2.89
N PHE A 53 -3.99 5.89 4.10
CA PHE A 53 -4.75 4.79 4.73
C PHE A 53 -6.04 4.45 3.98
N PHE A 54 -6.70 5.46 3.42
CA PHE A 54 -7.89 5.25 2.60
C PHE A 54 -7.56 4.51 1.29
N LEU A 55 -6.50 4.92 0.58
CA LEU A 55 -5.99 4.26 -0.62
C LEU A 55 -5.60 2.81 -0.33
N PHE A 56 -4.98 2.53 0.81
CA PHE A 56 -4.67 1.17 1.23
C PHE A 56 -5.93 0.29 1.38
N GLY A 57 -6.98 0.80 2.05
CA GLY A 57 -8.24 0.08 2.17
C GLY A 57 -8.90 -0.20 0.81
N MET A 58 -8.89 0.79 -0.09
CA MET A 58 -9.41 0.62 -1.46
C MET A 58 -8.59 -0.39 -2.26
N MET A 59 -7.26 -0.33 -2.15
CA MET A 59 -6.35 -1.25 -2.83
C MET A 59 -6.63 -2.69 -2.42
N MET A 60 -6.68 -2.97 -1.12
CA MET A 60 -6.87 -4.33 -0.60
C MET A 60 -8.26 -4.88 -0.91
N THR A 61 -9.29 -4.02 -0.88
CA THR A 61 -10.64 -4.40 -1.32
C THR A 61 -10.67 -4.76 -2.81
N SER A 62 -10.03 -3.94 -3.64
CA SER A 62 -9.92 -4.19 -5.08
C SER A 62 -9.13 -5.48 -5.38
N ALA A 63 -8.10 -5.75 -4.57
CA ALA A 63 -7.28 -6.95 -4.69
C ALA A 63 -8.06 -8.20 -4.23
N GLY A 64 -8.91 -8.08 -3.22
CA GLY A 64 -9.87 -9.11 -2.85
C GLY A 64 -10.85 -9.43 -3.98
N ILE A 65 -11.39 -8.41 -4.65
CA ILE A 65 -12.26 -8.61 -5.84
C ILE A 65 -11.49 -9.36 -6.93
N LEU A 66 -10.29 -8.90 -7.26
CA LEU A 66 -9.45 -9.51 -8.28
C LEU A 66 -9.08 -10.95 -7.95
N HIS A 67 -8.48 -11.23 -6.80
CA HIS A 67 -7.93 -12.55 -6.49
C HIS A 67 -8.99 -13.56 -6.00
N CYS A 68 -10.03 -13.11 -5.29
CA CYS A 68 -11.03 -14.02 -4.74
C CYS A 68 -12.16 -14.32 -5.74
N PHE A 69 -12.59 -13.34 -6.55
CA PHE A 69 -13.80 -13.47 -7.37
C PHE A 69 -13.50 -13.52 -8.88
N LEU A 70 -12.58 -12.69 -9.39
CA LEU A 70 -12.26 -12.64 -10.82
C LEU A 70 -11.17 -13.66 -11.22
N GLY A 71 -10.19 -13.85 -10.35
CA GLY A 71 -9.03 -14.71 -10.53
C GLY A 71 -7.84 -14.08 -11.24
N ASP A 72 -6.81 -14.90 -11.45
CA ASP A 72 -5.55 -14.50 -12.09
C ASP A 72 -5.70 -14.40 -13.62
N PRO A 73 -5.40 -13.24 -14.24
CA PRO A 73 -5.47 -13.06 -15.70
C PRO A 73 -4.47 -13.94 -16.45
N ASN A 74 -3.38 -14.34 -15.81
CA ASN A 74 -2.37 -15.20 -16.45
C ASN A 74 -2.80 -16.68 -16.50
N LYS A 75 -3.81 -17.07 -15.72
CA LYS A 75 -4.42 -18.41 -15.75
C LYS A 75 -5.64 -18.41 -16.67
N LEU A 76 -5.43 -17.95 -17.91
CA LEU A 76 -6.43 -17.83 -18.97
C LEU A 76 -6.94 -19.18 -19.53
N LEU A 77 -6.42 -20.30 -19.02
CA LEU A 77 -6.60 -21.66 -19.56
C LEU A 77 -7.62 -22.51 -18.78
N ASP A 78 -8.57 -21.90 -18.07
CA ASP A 78 -9.64 -22.67 -17.43
C ASP A 78 -10.68 -23.08 -18.49
N PRO A 79 -10.81 -24.38 -18.85
CA PRO A 79 -11.65 -24.85 -19.98
C PRO A 79 -13.16 -24.74 -19.74
N LEU A 80 -13.56 -24.25 -18.56
CA LEU A 80 -14.95 -24.14 -18.11
C LEU A 80 -15.60 -22.79 -18.42
N ARG A 81 -14.91 -21.88 -19.12
CA ARG A 81 -15.37 -20.52 -19.39
C ARG A 81 -16.18 -20.44 -20.68
N ASN A 82 -17.42 -20.90 -20.64
CA ASN A 82 -18.37 -20.77 -21.76
C ASN A 82 -19.09 -19.40 -21.73
N SER A 83 -19.14 -18.78 -22.92
CA SER A 83 -20.08 -17.78 -23.47
C SER A 83 -20.10 -16.29 -23.04
N ASP A 84 -19.52 -15.84 -21.92
CA ASP A 84 -19.48 -14.38 -21.56
C ASP A 84 -18.05 -13.82 -21.42
N THR A 85 -17.22 -14.07 -22.44
CA THR A 85 -15.76 -13.96 -22.34
C THR A 85 -15.23 -12.53 -22.21
N ASP A 86 -15.84 -11.56 -22.91
CA ASP A 86 -15.26 -10.22 -23.12
C ASP A 86 -15.47 -9.28 -21.93
N SER A 87 -16.70 -9.24 -21.38
CA SER A 87 -17.04 -8.40 -20.23
C SER A 87 -16.24 -8.78 -18.97
N PHE A 88 -16.03 -10.08 -18.76
CA PHE A 88 -15.26 -10.58 -17.63
C PHE A 88 -13.76 -10.31 -17.79
N LEU A 89 -13.24 -10.36 -19.03
CA LEU A 89 -11.85 -10.01 -19.32
C LEU A 89 -11.59 -8.52 -19.06
N PHE A 90 -12.50 -7.64 -19.50
CA PHE A 90 -12.43 -6.22 -19.25
C PHE A 90 -12.46 -5.90 -17.75
N LEU A 91 -13.38 -6.53 -17.00
CA LEU A 91 -13.48 -6.34 -15.55
C LEU A 91 -12.20 -6.79 -14.83
N GLN A 92 -11.64 -7.93 -15.23
CA GLN A 92 -10.39 -8.46 -14.68
C GLN A 92 -9.20 -7.53 -14.94
N LEU A 93 -9.10 -7.00 -16.17
CA LEU A 93 -8.08 -6.02 -16.55
C LEU A 93 -8.22 -4.71 -15.73
N LEU A 94 -9.45 -4.20 -15.60
CA LEU A 94 -9.76 -3.00 -14.84
C LEU A 94 -9.30 -3.15 -13.38
N PHE A 95 -9.68 -4.25 -12.72
CA PHE A 95 -9.27 -4.49 -11.34
C PHE A 95 -7.77 -4.73 -11.21
N ALA A 96 -7.10 -5.37 -12.18
CA ALA A 96 -5.65 -5.51 -12.19
C ALA A 96 -4.94 -4.15 -12.22
N ILE A 97 -5.40 -3.23 -13.09
CA ILE A 97 -4.86 -1.86 -13.18
C ILE A 97 -5.13 -1.08 -11.89
N ILE A 98 -6.36 -1.16 -11.35
CA ILE A 98 -6.74 -0.48 -10.11
C ILE A 98 -5.85 -0.96 -8.95
N VAL A 99 -5.67 -2.28 -8.80
CA VAL A 99 -4.86 -2.85 -7.73
C VAL A 99 -3.42 -2.36 -7.85
N ALA A 100 -2.78 -2.56 -9.01
CA ALA A 100 -1.37 -2.22 -9.20
C ALA A 100 -1.11 -0.70 -9.09
N GLY A 101 -2.00 0.12 -9.66
CA GLY A 101 -1.97 1.57 -9.56
C GLY A 101 -2.15 2.06 -8.13
N LEU A 102 -3.15 1.55 -7.39
CA LEU A 102 -3.36 1.91 -6.00
C LEU A 102 -2.19 1.46 -5.10
N THR A 103 -1.60 0.28 -5.31
CA THR A 103 -0.42 -0.17 -4.55
C THR A 103 0.74 0.82 -4.67
N THR A 104 1.05 1.21 -5.90
CA THR A 104 2.15 2.13 -6.17
C THR A 104 1.82 3.54 -5.63
N ASN A 105 0.55 3.95 -5.72
CA ASN A 105 0.10 5.23 -5.19
C ASN A 105 0.15 5.30 -3.67
N VAL A 106 -0.15 4.22 -2.94
CA VAL A 106 0.04 4.16 -1.48
C VAL A 106 1.50 4.42 -1.12
N ALA A 107 2.44 3.81 -1.85
CA ALA A 107 3.88 4.05 -1.64
C ALA A 107 4.25 5.52 -1.92
N ILE A 108 3.77 6.10 -3.03
CA ILE A 108 3.96 7.52 -3.35
C ILE A 108 3.37 8.40 -2.25
N SER A 109 2.18 8.09 -1.71
CA SER A 109 1.61 8.86 -0.60
C SER A 109 2.53 8.86 0.61
N PHE A 110 3.10 7.70 0.98
CA PHE A 110 4.08 7.61 2.06
C PHE A 110 5.32 8.47 1.79
N PHE A 111 5.84 8.45 0.57
CA PHE A 111 6.96 9.33 0.18
C PHE A 111 6.63 10.81 0.39
N PHE A 112 5.45 11.26 -0.06
CA PHE A 112 5.00 12.64 0.15
C PHE A 112 4.76 12.96 1.63
N CYS A 113 4.22 12.03 2.43
CA CYS A 113 4.13 12.18 3.88
C CYS A 113 5.52 12.45 4.48
N GLY A 114 6.52 11.64 4.12
CA GLY A 114 7.90 11.79 4.60
C GLY A 114 8.51 13.15 4.24
N LEU A 115 8.39 13.55 2.97
CA LEU A 115 8.88 14.85 2.50
C LEU A 115 8.18 16.04 3.16
N CYS A 116 6.88 15.95 3.40
CA CYS A 116 6.15 17.01 4.07
C CYS A 116 6.46 17.06 5.58
N ASP A 117 6.72 15.92 6.22
CA ASP A 117 7.07 15.87 7.65
C ASP A 117 8.45 16.50 7.94
N ILE A 118 9.41 16.42 7.02
CA ILE A 118 10.70 17.14 7.08
C ILE A 118 10.61 18.60 6.59
N ASN A 119 9.42 19.10 6.26
CA ASN A 119 9.19 20.41 5.63
C ASN A 119 9.91 20.63 4.29
N PHE A 120 10.27 19.56 3.56
CA PHE A 120 10.82 19.66 2.21
C PHE A 120 9.72 20.05 1.21
N LEU A 121 8.50 19.55 1.42
CA LEU A 121 7.30 19.98 0.70
C LEU A 121 6.29 20.60 1.66
N ASN A 122 5.52 21.58 1.18
CA ASN A 122 4.41 22.15 1.94
C ASN A 122 3.12 21.38 1.61
N PRO A 123 2.49 20.66 2.56
CA PRO A 123 1.30 19.86 2.30
C PRO A 123 0.05 20.69 1.92
N ASN A 124 0.06 22.00 2.18
CA ASN A 124 -1.02 22.91 1.81
C ASN A 124 -0.76 23.65 0.48
N SER A 125 0.43 23.48 -0.11
CA SER A 125 0.76 24.11 -1.39
C SER A 125 0.07 23.40 -2.54
N ARG A 126 -0.53 24.18 -3.46
CA ARG A 126 -1.09 23.66 -4.72
C ARG A 126 -0.05 22.89 -5.53
N SER A 127 1.22 23.32 -5.50
CA SER A 127 2.31 22.65 -6.21
C SER A 127 2.49 21.21 -5.73
N THR A 128 2.48 20.98 -4.41
CA THR A 128 2.56 19.64 -3.82
C THR A 128 1.39 18.77 -4.25
N SER A 129 0.17 19.32 -4.25
CA SER A 129 -1.02 18.60 -4.72
C SER A 129 -0.94 18.24 -6.20
N PHE A 130 -0.46 19.16 -7.06
CA PHE A 130 -0.26 18.87 -8.48
C PHE A 130 0.80 17.80 -8.72
N LEU A 131 1.91 17.84 -7.98
CA LEU A 131 2.96 16.81 -8.06
C LEU A 131 2.43 15.44 -7.63
N LEU A 132 1.62 15.39 -6.56
CA LEU A 132 1.01 14.14 -6.10
C LEU A 132 0.05 13.56 -7.14
N ILE A 133 -0.88 14.37 -7.64
CA ILE A 133 -1.86 13.95 -8.66
C ILE A 133 -1.15 13.55 -9.95
N GLY A 134 -0.15 14.31 -10.39
CA GLY A 134 0.67 13.99 -11.55
C GLY A 134 1.40 12.65 -11.39
N SER A 135 1.92 12.38 -10.20
CA SER A 135 2.57 11.09 -9.88
C SER A 135 1.57 9.93 -9.94
N TYR A 136 0.37 10.10 -9.34
CA TYR A 136 -0.69 9.09 -9.40
C TYR A 136 -1.14 8.79 -10.83
N PHE A 137 -1.37 9.85 -11.61
CA PHE A 137 -1.80 9.70 -12.99
C PHE A 137 -0.73 8.99 -13.83
N THR A 138 0.54 9.38 -13.68
CA THR A 138 1.66 8.78 -14.41
C THR A 138 1.77 7.29 -14.12
N VAL A 139 1.69 6.90 -12.85
CA VAL A 139 1.72 5.49 -12.44
C VAL A 139 0.54 4.70 -13.01
N PHE A 140 -0.68 5.25 -12.95
CA PHE A 140 -1.85 4.61 -13.54
C PHE A 140 -1.70 4.39 -15.05
N VAL A 141 -1.22 5.40 -15.77
CA VAL A 141 -0.94 5.30 -17.21
C VAL A 141 0.12 4.24 -17.49
N LEU A 142 1.24 4.26 -16.75
CA LEU A 142 2.33 3.29 -16.95
C LEU A 142 1.90 1.86 -16.64
N TRP A 143 1.08 1.63 -15.61
CA TRP A 143 0.49 0.30 -15.36
C TRP A 143 -0.48 -0.12 -16.46
N THR A 144 -1.32 0.79 -16.94
CA THR A 144 -2.27 0.52 -18.03
C THR A 144 -1.51 0.10 -19.29
N LEU A 145 -0.52 0.89 -19.72
CA LEU A 145 0.32 0.57 -20.88
C LEU A 145 1.12 -0.71 -20.65
N GLY A 146 1.71 -0.88 -19.45
CA GLY A 146 2.50 -2.05 -19.12
C GLY A 146 1.72 -3.36 -19.19
N ILE A 147 0.45 -3.37 -18.75
CA ILE A 147 -0.41 -4.55 -18.84
C ILE A 147 -0.89 -4.77 -20.28
N LEU A 148 -1.34 -3.71 -20.98
CA LEU A 148 -1.84 -3.82 -22.36
C LEU A 148 -0.75 -4.28 -23.35
N PHE A 149 0.47 -3.78 -23.20
CA PHE A 149 1.61 -4.13 -24.06
C PHE A 149 2.49 -5.24 -23.47
N GLN A 150 2.08 -5.86 -22.35
CA GLN A 150 2.76 -6.98 -21.70
C GLN A 150 4.24 -6.71 -21.40
N TRP A 151 4.55 -5.51 -20.89
CA TRP A 151 5.92 -5.13 -20.52
C TRP A 151 6.36 -5.88 -19.26
N SER A 152 7.09 -6.99 -19.41
CA SER A 152 7.59 -7.79 -18.29
C SER A 152 8.44 -6.99 -17.28
N TRP A 153 9.15 -5.96 -17.74
CA TRP A 153 9.99 -5.11 -16.91
C TRP A 153 9.20 -4.10 -16.04
N ILE A 154 7.95 -3.78 -16.41
CA ILE A 154 7.16 -2.74 -15.73
C ILE A 154 6.89 -3.11 -14.27
N PHE A 155 6.73 -4.41 -14.01
CA PHE A 155 6.56 -4.94 -12.66
C PHE A 155 7.79 -4.65 -11.80
N TYR A 156 9.00 -4.91 -12.30
CA TYR A 156 10.22 -4.62 -11.54
C TYR A 156 10.41 -3.12 -11.29
N VAL A 157 10.07 -2.27 -12.24
CA VAL A 157 10.23 -0.82 -12.08
C VAL A 157 9.18 -0.22 -11.16
N LEU A 158 7.89 -0.41 -11.46
CA LEU A 158 6.80 0.22 -10.72
C LEU A 158 6.48 -0.49 -9.41
N TYR A 159 6.52 -1.82 -9.39
CA TYR A 159 6.20 -2.56 -8.19
C TYR A 159 7.41 -2.64 -7.25
N LEU A 160 8.58 -3.07 -7.72
CA LEU A 160 9.74 -3.19 -6.84
C LEU A 160 10.46 -1.85 -6.67
N GLY A 161 10.84 -1.20 -7.77
CA GLY A 161 11.62 0.04 -7.74
C GLY A 161 10.91 1.17 -7.00
N VAL A 162 9.71 1.55 -7.45
CA VAL A 162 8.98 2.69 -6.88
C VAL A 162 8.54 2.40 -5.44
N ILE A 163 7.99 1.22 -5.13
CA ILE A 163 7.59 0.90 -3.74
C ILE A 163 8.79 0.91 -2.81
N LEU A 164 9.90 0.25 -3.18
CA LEU A 164 11.11 0.26 -2.36
C LEU A 164 11.62 1.68 -2.16
N PHE A 165 11.79 2.45 -3.23
CA PHE A 165 12.30 3.81 -3.15
C PHE A 165 11.43 4.70 -2.28
N CYS A 166 10.11 4.71 -2.52
CA CYS A 166 9.18 5.57 -1.80
C CYS A 166 9.05 5.19 -0.32
N CYS A 167 8.83 3.91 -0.01
CA CYS A 167 8.69 3.44 1.37
C CYS A 167 10.00 3.52 2.15
N PHE A 168 11.14 3.22 1.51
CA PHE A 168 12.46 3.35 2.15
C PHE A 168 12.79 4.82 2.43
N THR A 169 12.53 5.72 1.48
CA THR A 169 12.74 7.16 1.70
C THR A 169 11.81 7.67 2.80
N TYR A 170 10.56 7.22 2.84
CA TYR A 170 9.66 7.52 3.96
C TYR A 170 10.30 7.09 5.29
N LEU A 171 10.69 5.83 5.45
CA LEU A 171 11.34 5.34 6.66
C LEU A 171 12.57 6.18 7.04
N LEU A 172 13.45 6.47 6.08
CA LEU A 172 14.64 7.30 6.31
C LEU A 172 14.28 8.71 6.80
N THR A 173 13.32 9.37 6.17
CA THR A 173 12.89 10.71 6.61
C THR A 173 12.35 10.68 8.04
N GLN A 174 11.56 9.67 8.40
CA GLN A 174 11.01 9.53 9.75
C GLN A 174 12.09 9.22 10.80
N LEU A 175 13.12 8.44 10.43
CA LEU A 175 14.29 8.22 11.29
C LEU A 175 15.10 9.51 11.48
N ALA A 176 15.29 10.30 10.41
CA ALA A 176 16.07 11.53 10.43
C ALA A 176 15.44 12.65 11.28
N ILE A 177 14.11 12.72 11.37
CA ILE A 177 13.39 13.69 12.22
C ILE A 177 13.64 13.44 13.72
N LYS A 178 14.42 12.40 14.09
CA LYS A 178 14.51 11.87 15.46
C LYS A 178 13.11 11.72 16.03
N SER A 179 12.23 11.12 15.22
CA SER A 179 10.88 10.84 15.65
C SER A 179 10.95 10.11 16.99
N ASN A 180 10.21 10.64 17.96
CA ASN A 180 9.78 9.97 19.16
C ASN A 180 10.49 8.65 19.51
N HIS A 181 11.44 8.58 20.46
CA HIS A 181 11.95 7.28 20.95
C HIS A 181 10.81 6.30 21.32
N SER A 182 9.64 6.79 21.77
CA SER A 182 8.46 5.97 22.07
C SER A 182 7.68 5.49 20.83
N ALA A 183 7.79 6.20 19.71
CA ALA A 183 7.10 5.93 18.45
C ALA A 183 7.95 5.10 17.48
N LEU A 184 9.28 5.27 17.52
CA LEU A 184 10.26 4.61 16.65
C LEU A 184 10.11 3.08 16.59
N PRO A 185 9.88 2.35 17.70
CA PRO A 185 9.73 0.89 17.64
C PRO A 185 8.55 0.47 16.78
N ALA A 186 7.45 1.23 16.78
CA ALA A 186 6.30 0.92 15.93
C ALA A 186 6.65 1.10 14.44
N LEU A 187 7.41 2.15 14.09
CA LEU A 187 7.88 2.36 12.72
C LEU A 187 8.79 1.23 12.25
N ILE A 188 9.75 0.81 13.09
CA ILE A 188 10.68 -0.28 12.78
C ILE A 188 9.93 -1.59 12.57
N VAL A 189 9.02 -1.94 13.48
CA VAL A 189 8.20 -3.15 13.35
C VAL A 189 7.35 -3.10 12.09
N GLY A 190 6.71 -1.97 11.79
CA GLY A 190 5.96 -1.79 10.54
C GLY A 190 6.83 -1.97 9.30
N GLY A 191 8.01 -1.33 9.27
CA GLY A 191 8.99 -1.47 8.19
C GLY A 191 9.46 -2.91 7.99
N CYS A 192 9.75 -3.64 9.08
CA CYS A 192 10.12 -5.05 9.02
C CYS A 192 9.00 -5.92 8.42
N TYR A 193 7.75 -5.74 8.86
CA TYR A 193 6.62 -6.48 8.29
C TYR A 193 6.38 -6.13 6.81
N GLY A 194 6.52 -4.85 6.43
CA GLY A 194 6.47 -4.45 5.03
C GLY A 194 7.56 -5.13 4.18
N ALA A 195 8.78 -5.19 4.68
CA ALA A 195 9.90 -5.87 4.02
C ALA A 195 9.68 -7.39 3.90
N ILE A 196 9.20 -8.04 4.97
CA ILE A 196 8.87 -9.47 4.97
C ILE A 196 7.77 -9.78 3.95
N GLY A 197 6.72 -8.96 3.91
CA GLY A 197 5.68 -9.07 2.89
C GLY A 197 6.27 -8.99 1.49
N LEU A 198 7.10 -7.98 1.21
CA LEU A 198 7.67 -7.80 -0.12
C LEU A 198 8.58 -8.98 -0.51
N CYS A 199 9.35 -9.50 0.46
CA CYS A 199 10.14 -10.71 0.29
C CYS A 199 9.28 -11.94 -0.02
N ALA A 200 8.10 -12.06 0.59
CA ALA A 200 7.17 -13.16 0.33
C ALA A 200 6.68 -13.15 -1.13
N VAL A 201 6.36 -11.99 -1.71
CA VAL A 201 5.92 -11.91 -3.12
C VAL A 201 7.08 -12.14 -4.10
N THR A 202 8.27 -11.65 -3.77
CA THR A 202 9.43 -11.70 -4.68
C THR A 202 10.17 -13.02 -4.70
N PHE A 203 10.33 -13.65 -3.53
CA PHE A 203 11.09 -14.88 -3.36
C PHE A 203 10.20 -16.07 -2.97
N GLY A 204 9.02 -15.81 -2.39
CA GLY A 204 8.20 -16.85 -1.77
C GLY A 204 7.62 -17.87 -2.75
N GLU A 205 7.35 -17.51 -4.01
CA GLU A 205 6.83 -18.50 -4.99
C GLU A 205 7.77 -19.71 -5.19
N LYS A 206 9.09 -19.52 -5.09
CA LYS A 206 10.06 -20.61 -5.24
C LYS A 206 10.36 -21.36 -3.94
N TYR A 207 10.26 -20.69 -2.79
CA TYR A 207 10.68 -21.24 -1.49
C TYR A 207 9.52 -21.74 -0.64
N ILE A 208 8.41 -21.00 -0.54
CA ILE A 208 7.26 -21.34 0.31
C ILE A 208 6.56 -22.60 -0.23
N CYS A 209 6.38 -22.71 -1.55
CA CYS A 209 5.83 -23.91 -2.17
C CYS A 209 6.70 -25.16 -1.95
N LYS A 210 8.00 -24.99 -1.66
CA LYS A 210 8.95 -26.09 -1.40
C LYS A 210 9.04 -26.46 0.09
N LEU A 211 8.81 -25.51 0.99
CA LEU A 211 8.98 -25.66 2.45
C LEU A 211 7.70 -26.08 3.18
N GLU A 212 6.54 -25.58 2.78
CA GLU A 212 5.29 -25.78 3.54
C GLU A 212 4.47 -27.00 3.08
N GLY A 213 4.90 -27.67 2.01
CA GLY A 213 4.19 -28.80 1.42
C GLY A 213 2.85 -28.40 0.78
N PRO A 214 2.17 -29.35 0.11
CA PRO A 214 0.98 -29.07 -0.69
C PRO A 214 -0.26 -28.67 0.14
N PHE A 215 -0.26 -28.96 1.43
CA PHE A 215 -1.41 -28.67 2.30
C PHE A 215 -1.37 -27.22 2.80
N TRP A 216 -0.28 -26.78 3.45
CA TRP A 216 -0.18 -25.43 3.99
C TRP A 216 -0.02 -24.37 2.90
N SER A 217 0.65 -24.69 1.78
CA SER A 217 0.78 -23.76 0.63
C SER A 217 -0.57 -23.34 0.00
N GLN A 218 -1.63 -24.13 0.18
CA GLN A 218 -2.99 -23.75 -0.25
C GLN A 218 -3.62 -22.68 0.64
N TYR A 219 -3.18 -22.56 1.90
CA TYR A 219 -3.71 -21.63 2.89
C TYR A 219 -2.79 -20.44 3.17
N ILE A 220 -1.48 -20.66 3.19
CA ILE A 220 -0.41 -19.68 3.47
C ILE A 220 0.42 -19.49 2.19
N GLY A 221 -0.23 -18.94 1.15
CA GLY A 221 0.46 -18.59 -0.09
C GLY A 221 1.27 -17.29 0.03
N PRO A 222 2.20 -17.02 -0.90
CA PRO A 222 2.90 -15.73 -1.00
C PRO A 222 1.98 -14.50 -0.94
N ASN A 223 0.84 -14.57 -1.65
CA ASN A 223 -0.17 -13.51 -1.63
C ASN A 223 -0.85 -13.36 -0.26
N PHE A 224 -1.08 -14.46 0.46
CA PHE A 224 -1.66 -14.38 1.80
C PHE A 224 -0.69 -13.68 2.77
N LEU A 225 0.59 -14.07 2.75
CA LEU A 225 1.61 -13.42 3.58
C LEU A 225 1.81 -11.95 3.20
N TRP A 226 1.79 -11.60 1.91
CA TRP A 226 1.83 -10.21 1.46
C TRP A 226 0.70 -9.40 2.08
N PHE A 227 -0.53 -9.91 2.02
CA PHE A 227 -1.70 -9.20 2.50
C PHE A 227 -1.67 -9.06 4.02
N LEU A 228 -1.43 -10.16 4.72
CA LEU A 228 -1.35 -10.18 6.18
C LEU A 228 -0.27 -9.25 6.72
N PHE A 229 0.95 -9.32 6.17
CA PHE A 229 2.04 -8.48 6.63
C PHE A 229 1.89 -7.02 6.20
N SER A 230 1.19 -6.74 5.10
CA SER A 230 0.79 -5.38 4.75
C SER A 230 -0.21 -4.81 5.77
N ASP A 231 -1.20 -5.60 6.21
CA ASP A 231 -2.15 -5.19 7.26
C ASP A 231 -1.44 -4.86 8.58
N VAL A 232 -0.56 -5.76 9.01
CA VAL A 232 0.24 -5.59 10.23
C VAL A 232 1.13 -4.35 10.11
N SER A 233 1.81 -4.19 8.97
CA SER A 233 2.64 -3.01 8.69
C SER A 233 1.83 -1.72 8.85
N MET A 234 0.70 -1.61 8.14
CA MET A 234 -0.16 -0.43 8.18
C MET A 234 -0.68 -0.12 9.59
N ALA A 235 -1.07 -1.14 10.37
CA ALA A 235 -1.48 -0.96 11.76
C ALA A 235 -0.35 -0.36 12.62
N PHE A 236 0.89 -0.81 12.44
CA PHE A 236 2.05 -0.27 13.14
C PHE A 236 2.42 1.14 12.69
N ILE A 237 2.36 1.48 11.39
CA ILE A 237 2.60 2.88 10.97
C ILE A 237 1.48 3.79 11.49
N PHE A 238 0.24 3.31 11.65
CA PHE A 238 -0.82 4.08 12.28
C PHE A 238 -0.51 4.40 13.75
N ILE A 239 -0.05 3.40 14.51
CA ILE A 239 0.40 3.59 15.90
C ILE A 239 1.53 4.62 15.94
N TYR A 240 2.49 4.51 15.02
CA TYR A 240 3.57 5.48 14.86
C TYR A 240 3.03 6.90 14.65
N VAL A 241 2.16 7.12 13.65
CA VAL A 241 1.58 8.43 13.32
C VAL A 241 0.84 9.02 14.51
N ILE A 242 0.09 8.22 15.27
CA ILE A 242 -0.60 8.70 16.47
C ILE A 242 0.40 9.11 17.55
N ARG A 243 1.40 8.27 17.86
CA ARG A 243 2.37 8.54 18.93
C ARG A 243 3.24 9.75 18.61
N ALA A 244 3.74 9.84 17.37
CA ALA A 244 4.52 10.98 16.89
C ALA A 244 3.75 12.31 17.00
N ASN A 245 2.42 12.28 16.85
CA ASN A 245 1.58 13.47 16.99
C ASN A 245 1.16 13.83 18.41
N ARG A 246 1.09 12.86 19.34
CA ARG A 246 0.72 13.13 20.74
C ARG A 246 1.81 13.86 21.52
N GLU A 247 3.08 13.70 21.12
CA GLU A 247 4.22 14.18 21.89
C GLU A 247 4.85 15.50 21.39
N LYS A 248 4.24 16.17 20.40
CA LYS A 248 4.58 17.57 20.05
C LYS A 248 4.08 18.55 21.13
N LYS A 249 4.66 18.43 22.33
CA LYS A 249 4.71 19.42 23.42
C LYS A 249 6.13 19.95 23.65
N VAL A 250 7.12 19.47 22.92
CA VAL A 250 8.47 20.04 22.98
C VAL A 250 8.49 21.30 22.13
N ILE A 251 8.51 22.43 22.83
CA ILE A 251 8.87 23.73 22.32
C ILE A 251 10.16 23.53 21.51
N ILE A 252 10.06 23.63 20.18
CA ILE A 252 11.25 23.84 19.37
C ILE A 252 11.69 25.25 19.75
N GLU A 253 12.61 25.35 20.71
CA GLU A 253 13.42 26.55 20.83
C GLU A 253 13.97 26.80 19.43
N LYS A 254 13.47 27.86 18.80
CA LYS A 254 14.11 28.41 17.62
C LYS A 254 15.56 28.62 18.03
N TYR A 255 16.46 27.79 17.52
CA TYR A 255 17.85 28.18 17.43
C TYR A 255 17.84 29.40 16.50
N HIS A 256 17.78 30.57 17.10
CA HIS A 256 18.22 31.81 16.46
C HIS A 256 19.67 31.55 16.12
N ILE A 257 19.93 31.22 14.86
CA ILE A 257 21.27 31.37 14.30
C ILE A 257 21.43 32.89 14.24
N ASP A 258 22.06 33.46 15.26
CA ASP A 258 22.51 34.85 15.24
C ASP A 258 23.58 34.95 14.15
N VAL A 259 23.17 35.35 12.95
CA VAL A 259 24.06 35.60 11.80
C VAL A 259 24.81 36.94 11.96
N GLU A 260 24.69 37.63 13.10
CA GLU A 260 25.07 39.03 13.25
C GLU A 260 26.40 39.31 14.00
N LYS A 261 27.35 38.37 14.09
CA LYS A 261 28.58 38.61 14.89
C LYS A 261 29.95 38.32 14.27
N ASN A 262 30.10 38.44 12.95
CA ASN A 262 31.42 38.47 12.30
C ASN A 262 31.49 39.53 11.17
N GLN A 263 31.07 40.76 11.48
CA GLN A 263 31.43 41.95 10.71
C GLN A 263 31.94 43.02 11.69
N GLU A 264 33.12 42.77 12.26
CA GLU A 264 34.04 43.80 12.74
C GLU A 264 35.44 43.49 12.21
#